data_AF-A0A1I7VCN4-F1
#
_entry.id   AF-A0A1I7VCN4-F1
#
_cell.length_a   1.000
_cell.length_b   1.000
_cell.length_c   1.000
_cell.angle_alpha   90.00
_cell.angle_beta   90.00
_cell.angle_gamma   90.00
#
_symmetry.space_group_name_H-M   'P 1'
#
loop_
_entity.id
_entity.type
_entity.pdbx_description
1 polymer ?
#
loop_
_entity_poly.entity_id
_entity_poly.type
_entity_poly.pdbx_seq_one_letter_code
_entity_poly.pdbx_strand_id
1 'polypeptide(L)'
;MKEQEHIRIGEFLAEKGMVWENITPNAPWSGGLYERLIGLTKRAMSRVTGRKLLWERELMTLIVEIEGAEDRKPREDEAVLIDEPETPRELCKLAKIKELKTGTDGVTRNTLV
;
A
#
# COMPACT_ATOMS: atom_id res chain seq x y z
N MET A 1 19.71 -12.14 18.44
CA MET A 1 19.90 -10.98 17.54
C MET A 1 18.56 -10.48 17.00
N LYS A 2 17.73 -11.31 16.35
CA LYS A 2 16.39 -10.92 15.88
C LYS A 2 15.46 -10.39 16.98
N GLU A 3 15.43 -11.04 18.15
CA GLU A 3 14.61 -10.62 19.30
C GLU A 3 14.84 -9.15 19.73
N GLN A 4 16.10 -8.71 19.70
CA GLN A 4 16.48 -7.36 20.15
C GLN A 4 16.04 -6.29 19.16
N GLU A 5 16.00 -6.61 17.86
CA GLU A 5 15.52 -5.70 16.81
C GLU A 5 14.00 -5.56 16.87
N HIS A 6 13.28 -6.65 17.11
CA HIS A 6 11.82 -6.63 17.29
C HIS A 6 11.40 -5.75 18.47
N ILE A 7 12.12 -5.81 19.59
CA ILE A 7 11.85 -4.97 20.77
C ILE A 7 12.04 -3.48 20.44
N ARG A 8 13.17 -3.13 19.79
CA ARG A 8 13.45 -1.74 19.40
C ARG A 8 12.42 -1.17 18.44
N ILE A 9 11.98 -1.97 17.46
CA ILE A 9 10.94 -1.56 16.51
C ILE A 9 9.61 -1.38 17.25
N GLY A 10 9.27 -2.30 18.16
CA GLY A 10 8.05 -2.19 18.97
C GLY A 10 8.03 -0.91 19.83
N GLU A 11 9.14 -0.58 20.48
CA GLU A 11 9.29 0.65 21.26
C GLU A 11 9.14 1.91 20.39
N PHE A 12 9.80 1.93 19.23
CA PHE A 12 9.71 3.04 18.27
C PHE A 12 8.27 3.25 17.78
N LEU A 13 7.58 2.16 17.43
CA LEU A 13 6.20 2.24 16.94
C LEU A 13 5.24 2.65 18.05
N ALA A 14 5.42 2.15 19.28
CA ALA A 14 4.64 2.55 20.44
C ALA A 14 4.82 4.04 20.78
N GLU A 15 6.04 4.57 20.68
CA GLU A 15 6.31 6.02 20.84
C GLU A 15 5.51 6.86 19.82
N LYS A 16 5.31 6.32 18.61
CA LYS A 16 4.50 6.96 17.55
C LYS A 16 3.01 6.63 17.63
N GLY A 17 2.56 5.89 18.64
CA GLY A 17 1.16 5.46 18.79
C GLY A 17 0.69 4.46 17.72
N MET A 18 1.63 3.74 17.09
CA MET A 18 1.34 2.73 16.08
C MET A 18 1.29 1.33 16.72
N VAL A 19 0.33 0.51 16.28
CA VAL A 19 0.22 -0.89 16.69
C VAL A 19 0.93 -1.75 15.65
N TRP A 20 1.86 -2.58 16.10
CA TRP A 20 2.52 -3.56 15.24
C TRP A 20 1.75 -4.89 15.26
N GLU A 21 1.30 -5.33 14.08
CA GLU A 21 0.64 -6.61 13.90
C GLU A 21 1.45 -7.48 12.94
N ASN A 22 1.80 -8.70 13.37
CA ASN A 22 2.48 -9.65 12.50
C ASN A 22 1.45 -10.37 11.62
N ILE A 23 1.82 -10.62 10.37
CA ILE A 23 1.05 -11.50 9.50
C ILE A 23 1.07 -12.91 10.11
N THR A 24 -0.10 -13.54 10.17
CA THR A 24 -0.25 -14.91 10.66
C THR A 24 0.66 -15.86 9.87
N PRO A 25 1.55 -16.63 10.51
CA PRO A 25 2.39 -17.59 9.82
C PRO A 25 1.54 -18.58 9.02
N ASN A 26 1.91 -18.86 7.77
CA ASN A 26 1.19 -19.74 6.85
C ASN A 26 -0.23 -19.28 6.47
N ALA A 27 -0.55 -18.00 6.61
CA ALA A 27 -1.77 -17.41 6.06
C ALA A 27 -1.46 -16.69 4.73
N PRO A 28 -1.51 -17.38 3.57
CA PRO A 28 -1.25 -16.76 2.27
C PRO A 28 -2.29 -15.69 1.90
N TRP A 29 -3.45 -15.68 2.57
CA TRP A 29 -4.50 -14.71 2.31
C TRP A 29 -4.21 -13.32 2.93
N SER A 30 -3.61 -13.25 4.12
CA SER A 30 -3.41 -11.99 4.85
C SER A 30 -2.33 -11.07 4.25
N GLY A 31 -1.52 -11.56 3.31
CA GLY A 31 -0.50 -10.76 2.61
C GLY A 31 -0.91 -10.30 1.21
N GLY A 32 -2.11 -10.66 0.73
CA GLY A 32 -2.48 -10.54 -0.68
C GLY A 32 -2.48 -9.11 -1.22
N LEU A 33 -2.93 -8.13 -0.41
CA LEU A 33 -2.90 -6.72 -0.80
C LEU A 33 -1.46 -6.22 -0.96
N TYR A 34 -0.60 -6.46 0.04
CA TYR A 34 0.81 -6.07 0.01
C TYR A 34 1.55 -6.66 -1.19
N GLU A 35 1.38 -7.96 -1.45
CA GLU A 35 1.96 -8.61 -2.63
C GLU A 35 1.48 -7.98 -3.94
N ARG A 36 0.21 -7.63 -4.02
CA ARG A 36 -0.37 -6.99 -5.22
C ARG A 36 0.16 -5.58 -5.41
N LEU A 37 0.27 -4.80 -4.34
CA LEU A 37 0.87 -3.47 -4.35
C LEU A 37 2.31 -3.55 -4.86
N ILE A 38 3.14 -4.39 -4.25
CA ILE A 38 4.52 -4.65 -4.70
C ILE A 38 4.56 -5.08 -6.17
N GLY A 39 3.60 -5.91 -6.61
CA GLY A 39 3.49 -6.33 -8.00
C GLY A 39 3.08 -5.23 -8.97
N LEU A 40 2.33 -4.21 -8.54
CA LEU A 40 2.01 -3.02 -9.34
C LEU A 40 3.24 -2.13 -9.46
N THR A 41 3.90 -1.81 -8.34
CA THR A 41 5.12 -1.00 -8.32
C THR A 41 6.21 -1.62 -9.20
N LYS A 42 6.48 -2.93 -9.04
CA LYS A 42 7.47 -3.66 -9.88
C LYS A 42 7.13 -3.66 -11.37
N ARG A 43 5.84 -3.71 -11.71
CA ARG A 43 5.39 -3.61 -13.12
C ARG A 43 5.57 -2.20 -13.66
N ALA A 44 5.25 -1.17 -12.88
CA ALA A 44 5.50 0.21 -13.26
C ALA A 44 7.01 0.44 -13.51
N MET A 45 7.86 0.01 -12.57
CA MET A 45 9.32 0.06 -12.73
C MET A 45 9.78 -0.70 -13.99
N SER A 46 9.33 -1.94 -14.17
CA SER A 46 9.70 -2.75 -15.34
C SER A 46 9.29 -2.09 -16.66
N ARG A 47 8.16 -1.37 -16.70
CA ARG A 47 7.69 -0.66 -17.90
C ARG A 47 8.56 0.55 -18.24
N VAL A 48 8.99 1.30 -17.23
CA VAL A 48 9.83 2.49 -17.44
C VAL A 48 11.28 2.11 -17.75
N THR A 49 11.83 1.17 -16.98
CA THR A 49 13.23 0.76 -17.09
C THR A 49 13.49 -0.19 -18.26
N GLY A 50 12.53 -1.07 -18.56
CA GLY A 50 12.68 -2.11 -19.58
C GLY A 50 13.87 -3.03 -19.26
N ARG A 51 14.87 -3.04 -20.15
CA ARG A 51 16.12 -3.81 -19.99
C ARG A 51 17.33 -2.95 -19.59
N LYS A 52 17.14 -1.67 -19.28
CA LYS A 52 18.23 -0.76 -18.92
C LYS A 52 18.69 -1.01 -17.49
N LEU A 53 19.97 -0.84 -17.23
CA LEU A 53 20.51 -0.73 -15.87
C LEU A 53 20.50 0.74 -15.48
N LEU A 54 19.84 1.05 -14.37
CA LEU A 54 19.78 2.40 -13.82
C LEU A 54 20.90 2.61 -12.82
N TRP A 55 21.42 3.83 -12.76
CA TRP A 55 22.28 4.24 -11.66
C TRP A 55 21.44 4.53 -10.42
N GLU A 56 22.07 4.52 -9.24
CA GLU A 56 21.40 4.72 -7.95
C GLU A 56 20.50 5.96 -7.94
N ARG A 57 21.01 7.10 -8.43
CA ARG A 57 20.23 8.34 -8.50
C ARG A 57 18.98 8.20 -9.38
N GLU A 58 19.11 7.55 -10.52
CA GLU A 58 17.99 7.35 -11.45
C GLU A 58 16.94 6.40 -10.86
N LEU A 59 17.39 5.36 -10.16
CA LEU A 59 16.51 4.45 -9.44
C LEU A 59 15.74 5.17 -8.34
N MET A 60 16.41 6.00 -7.54
CA MET A 60 15.77 6.78 -6.47
C MET A 60 14.72 7.73 -7.03
N THR A 61 15.04 8.46 -8.10
CA THR A 61 14.07 9.34 -8.77
C THR A 61 12.88 8.54 -9.30
N LEU A 62 13.12 7.40 -9.95
CA LEU A 62 12.06 6.56 -10.49
C LEU A 62 11.11 6.04 -9.39
N ILE A 63 11.66 5.63 -8.25
CA ILE A 63 10.85 5.18 -7.11
C ILE A 63 9.94 6.31 -6.63
N VAL A 64 10.49 7.51 -6.43
CA VAL A 64 9.71 8.69 -6.00
C VAL A 64 8.62 9.05 -7.00
N GLU A 65 8.90 8.98 -8.30
CA GLU A 65 7.90 9.25 -9.34
C GLU A 65 6.77 8.21 -9.35
N ILE A 66 7.09 6.94 -9.15
CA ILE A 66 6.10 5.86 -9.07
C ILE A 66 5.26 5.99 -7.81
N GLU A 67 5.89 6.26 -6.67
CA GLU A 67 5.19 6.50 -5.40
C GLU A 67 4.23 7.69 -5.52
N GLY A 68 4.67 8.80 -6.12
CA GLY A 68 3.80 9.96 -6.37
C GLY A 68 2.65 9.68 -7.34
N ALA A 69 2.81 8.74 -8.28
CA ALA A 69 1.74 8.31 -9.16
C ALA A 69 0.72 7.38 -8.46
N GLU A 70 1.19 6.57 -7.50
CA GLU A 70 0.35 5.69 -6.67
C GLU A 70 -0.40 6.47 -5.58
N ASP A 71 0.20 7.51 -4.99
CA ASP A 71 -0.42 8.40 -3.98
C ASP A 71 -1.46 9.38 -4.56
N ARG A 72 -2.00 9.07 -5.74
CA ARG A 72 -3.06 9.89 -6.33
C ARG A 72 -4.34 9.75 -5.54
N LYS A 73 -5.07 10.86 -5.40
CA LYS A 73 -6.42 10.82 -4.83
C LYS A 73 -7.34 9.96 -5.72
N PRO A 74 -8.12 9.05 -5.14
CA PRO A 74 -9.13 8.31 -5.88
C PRO A 74 -10.19 9.27 -6.41
N ARG A 75 -10.86 8.89 -7.50
CA ARG A 75 -11.95 9.68 -8.10
C ARG A 75 -13.31 9.03 -7.85
N GLU A 76 -14.36 9.84 -7.90
CA GLU A 76 -15.71 9.30 -8.02
C GLU A 76 -15.82 8.47 -9.30
N ASP A 77 -16.67 7.45 -9.24
CA ASP A 77 -16.82 6.39 -10.23
C ASP A 77 -15.62 5.46 -10.43
N GLU A 78 -14.55 5.60 -9.64
CA GLU A 78 -13.40 4.71 -9.71
C GLU A 78 -13.64 3.37 -9.01
N ALA A 79 -13.19 2.27 -9.63
CA ALA A 79 -13.18 0.96 -9.01
C ALA A 79 -11.99 0.81 -8.07
N VAL A 80 -12.25 0.49 -6.81
CA VAL A 80 -11.25 0.26 -5.77
C VAL A 80 -11.35 -1.14 -5.21
N LEU A 81 -10.22 -1.61 -4.68
CA LEU A 81 -10.16 -2.85 -3.92
C LEU A 81 -10.40 -2.51 -2.44
N ILE A 82 -11.35 -3.18 -1.82
CA ILE A 82 -11.56 -3.08 -0.37
C ILE A 82 -10.70 -4.14 0.30
N ASP A 83 -9.79 -3.70 1.16
CA ASP A 83 -9.02 -4.56 2.04
C ASP A 83 -9.79 -4.74 3.35
N GLU A 84 -10.42 -5.90 3.52
CA GLU A 84 -11.03 -6.31 4.78
C GLU A 84 -10.05 -7.30 5.45
N PRO A 85 -9.60 -7.04 6.69
CA PRO A 85 -8.46 -7.74 7.33
C PRO A 85 -8.63 -9.26 7.47
N GLU A 86 -9.84 -9.79 7.28
CA GLU A 86 -10.15 -11.23 7.36
C GLU A 86 -10.65 -11.84 6.05
N THR A 87 -10.65 -11.10 4.95
CA THR A 87 -11.19 -11.59 3.69
C THR A 87 -10.11 -12.32 2.88
N PRO A 88 -10.30 -13.62 2.53
CA PRO A 88 -9.39 -14.34 1.66
C PRO A 88 -9.19 -13.64 0.30
N ARG A 89 -8.00 -13.78 -0.31
CA ARG A 89 -7.62 -13.14 -1.58
C ARG A 89 -8.67 -13.27 -2.70
N GLU A 90 -9.37 -14.40 -2.74
CA GLU A 90 -10.40 -14.74 -3.72
C GLU A 90 -11.72 -14.00 -3.50
N LEU A 91 -11.90 -13.44 -2.30
CA LEU A 91 -13.10 -12.75 -1.83
C LEU A 91 -12.89 -11.24 -1.69
N CYS A 92 -11.69 -10.70 -1.98
CA CYS A 92 -11.45 -9.26 -1.96
C CYS A 92 -12.50 -8.56 -2.84
N LYS A 93 -13.30 -7.68 -2.23
CA LYS A 93 -14.41 -7.04 -2.91
C LYS A 93 -13.88 -5.90 -3.75
N LEU A 94 -14.30 -5.87 -5.02
CA LEU A 94 -14.21 -4.67 -5.83
C LEU A 94 -15.45 -3.84 -5.57
N ALA A 95 -15.24 -2.57 -5.28
CA ALA A 95 -16.33 -1.64 -5.06
C ALA A 95 -16.08 -0.37 -5.86
N LYS A 96 -17.16 0.33 -6.22
CA LYS A 96 -17.08 1.54 -7.05
C LYS A 96 -17.36 2.73 -6.16
N ILE A 97 -16.43 3.67 -6.10
CA ILE A 97 -16.60 4.89 -5.33
C ILE A 97 -17.78 5.67 -5.92
N LYS A 98 -18.83 5.86 -5.12
CA LYS A 98 -20.01 6.65 -5.48
C LYS A 98 -19.85 8.11 -5.08
N GLU A 99 -19.28 8.36 -3.91
CA GLU A 99 -19.16 9.71 -3.36
C GLU A 99 -17.88 9.80 -2.51
N LEU A 100 -17.11 10.86 -2.72
CA LEU A 100 -15.94 11.18 -1.92
C LEU A 100 -16.28 12.30 -0.93
N LYS A 101 -16.42 11.95 0.35
CA LYS A 101 -16.70 12.95 1.39
C LYS A 101 -15.40 13.58 1.85
N THR A 102 -15.15 14.77 1.34
CA THR A 102 -13.98 15.58 1.68
C THR A 102 -14.29 16.48 2.88
N GLY A 103 -13.37 16.54 3.85
CA GLY A 103 -13.45 17.51 4.93
C GLY A 103 -13.12 18.93 4.45
N THR A 104 -13.29 19.91 5.33
CA THR A 104 -13.00 21.34 5.07
C THR A 104 -11.53 21.63 4.72
N ASP A 105 -10.63 20.69 5.03
CA ASP A 105 -9.20 20.70 4.72
C ASP A 105 -8.84 20.01 3.39
N GLY A 106 -9.83 19.53 2.62
CA GLY A 106 -9.61 18.85 1.34
C GLY A 106 -9.09 17.41 1.48
N VAL A 107 -9.12 16.84 2.69
CA VAL A 107 -8.79 15.43 2.96
C VAL A 107 -10.05 14.57 2.89
N THR A 108 -10.04 13.56 2.02
CA THR A 108 -11.08 12.54 1.97
C THR A 108 -10.94 11.64 3.18
N ARG A 109 -11.93 11.66 4.06
CA ARG A 109 -11.94 10.81 5.27
C ARG A 109 -12.86 9.62 5.11
N ASN A 110 -13.96 9.79 4.38
CA ASN A 110 -14.96 8.75 4.16
C ASN A 110 -15.30 8.65 2.67
N THR A 111 -15.58 7.43 2.22
CA THR A 111 -16.03 7.14 0.86
C THR A 111 -17.29 6.28 0.94
N LEU A 112 -18.26 6.56 0.07
CA LEU A 112 -19.37 5.65 -0.16
C LEU A 112 -19.01 4.76 -1.33
N VAL A 113 -19.04 3.45 -1.13
CA VAL A 113 -18.66 2.43 -2.13
C VAL A 113 -19.84 1.51 -2.44
#